data_AF-A0A6V7LHT8-F1
#
_entry.id   AF-A0A6V7LHT8-F1
#
_cell.length_a   1.000
_cell.length_b   1.000
_cell.length_c   1.000
_cell.angle_alpha   90.00
_cell.angle_beta   90.00
_cell.angle_gamma   90.00
#
_symmetry.space_group_name_H-M   'P 1'
#
loop_
_entity.id
_entity.type
_entity.pdbx_description
1 polymer ?
#
loop_
_entity_poly.entity_id
_entity_poly.type
_entity_poly.pdbx_seq_one_letter_code
_entity_poly.pdbx_strand_id
1 'polypeptide(L)' 'GFKGDVVLWCKMLLPLANKRIYNLQSKQLIKLFCRLLRQDEDSMLEDLEKGDVAETISDFFETSIAVQPSGKSHLTLQE' A
#
# COMPACT_ATOMS: atom_id res chain seq x y z
N GLY A 1 -24.35 19.94 -5.33
CA GLY A 1 -23.43 19.80 -4.19
C GLY A 1 -22.90 18.38 -4.13
N PHE A 2 -21.67 18.19 -3.67
CA PHE A 2 -21.10 16.86 -3.41
C PHE A 2 -21.89 16.15 -2.30
N LYS A 3 -22.28 14.89 -2.51
CA LYS A 3 -23.09 14.09 -1.57
C LYS A 3 -22.28 13.09 -0.74
N GLY A 4 -20.96 13.04 -0.92
CA GLY A 4 -20.09 12.13 -0.16
C GLY A 4 -19.65 12.70 1.18
N ASP A 5 -18.96 11.87 1.97
CA ASP A 5 -18.41 12.27 3.26
C ASP A 5 -17.20 13.20 3.08
N VAL A 6 -17.46 14.51 3.23
CA VAL A 6 -16.45 15.57 3.11
C VAL A 6 -15.36 15.44 4.19
N VAL A 7 -15.73 15.00 5.40
CA VAL A 7 -14.78 14.86 6.49
C VAL A 7 -13.79 13.74 6.20
N LEU A 8 -14.29 12.60 5.71
CA LEU A 8 -13.46 11.47 5.29
C LEU A 8 -12.53 11.86 4.13
N TRP A 9 -13.04 12.58 3.14
CA TRP A 9 -12.23 13.12 2.03
C TRP A 9 -11.09 14.00 2.53
N CYS A 10 -11.40 14.98 3.39
CA CYS A 10 -10.39 15.85 3.98
C CYS A 10 -9.36 15.07 4.81
N LYS A 11 -9.77 14.03 5.55
CA LYS A 11 -8.85 13.18 6.32
C LYS A 11 -7.88 12.41 5.43
N MET A 12 -8.35 11.83 4.32
CA MET A 12 -7.50 11.06 3.40
C MET A 12 -6.55 11.96 2.59
N LEU A 13 -6.95 13.20 2.28
CA LEU A 13 -6.09 14.18 1.61
C LEU A 13 -5.02 14.78 2.53
N LEU A 14 -5.24 14.75 3.84
CA LEU A 14 -4.36 15.37 4.84
C LEU A 14 -3.86 14.33 5.87
N PRO A 15 -3.13 13.29 5.44
CA PRO A 15 -2.66 12.24 6.34
C PRO A 15 -1.75 12.77 7.46
N LEU A 16 -1.06 13.90 7.23
CA LEU A 16 -0.19 14.54 8.21
C LEU A 16 -0.95 15.31 9.31
N ALA A 17 -2.20 15.70 9.06
CA ALA A 17 -3.02 16.44 10.03
C ALA A 17 -3.57 15.52 11.13
N ASN A 18 -3.73 14.23 10.84
CA ASN A 18 -4.19 13.23 11.80
C ASN A 18 -3.28 11.99 11.73
N LYS A 19 -2.09 12.11 12.33
CA LYS A 19 -1.06 11.05 12.34
C LYS A 19 -1.53 9.85 13.16
N ARG A 20 -2.23 8.92 12.52
CA ARG A 20 -2.45 7.59 13.09
C ARG A 20 -1.13 6.82 13.06
N ILE A 21 -0.68 6.37 14.23
CA ILE A 21 0.57 5.61 14.36
C ILE A 21 0.26 4.14 14.12
N TYR A 22 0.73 3.60 12.99
CA TYR A 22 0.56 2.20 12.62
C TYR A 22 1.72 1.29 13.06
N ASN A 23 2.80 1.87 13.61
CA ASN A 23 4.01 1.14 14.06
C ASN A 23 4.61 0.21 12.98
N LEU A 24 4.54 0.62 11.72
CA LEU A 24 5.10 -0.09 10.57
C LEU A 24 6.14 0.77 9.87
N GLN A 25 7.34 0.22 9.71
CA GLN A 25 8.41 0.77 8.90
C GLN A 25 8.47 0.09 7.53
N SER A 26 9.13 0.72 6.55
CA SER A 26 9.22 0.20 5.17
C SER A 26 9.74 -1.24 5.11
N LYS A 27 10.81 -1.58 5.84
CA LYS A 27 11.34 -2.96 5.90
C LYS A 27 10.35 -3.97 6.49
N GLN A 28 9.53 -3.55 7.45
CA GLN A 28 8.49 -4.42 8.03
C GLN A 28 7.36 -4.66 7.03
N LEU A 29 6.99 -3.65 6.24
CA LEU A 29 6.02 -3.81 5.15
C LEU A 29 6.53 -4.81 4.12
N ILE A 30 7.78 -4.67 3.65
CA ILE A 30 8.37 -5.62 2.69
C ILE A 30 8.30 -7.06 3.21
N LYS A 31 8.66 -7.30 4.47
CA LYS A 31 8.61 -8.63 5.08
C LYS A 31 7.20 -9.23 5.18
N LEU A 32 6.18 -8.38 5.29
CA LEU A 32 4.78 -8.82 5.28
C LEU A 32 4.33 -9.14 3.85
N PHE A 33 4.63 -8.26 2.91
CA PHE A 33 4.21 -8.39 1.52
C PHE A 33 4.96 -9.50 0.77
N CYS A 34 6.23 -9.76 1.04
CA CYS A 34 6.96 -10.87 0.42
C CYS A 34 6.28 -12.22 0.71
N ARG A 35 5.78 -12.41 1.95
CA ARG A 35 5.04 -13.61 2.36
C ARG A 35 3.66 -13.69 1.72
N LEU A 36 2.97 -12.55 1.62
CA LEU A 36 1.62 -12.48 1.03
C LEU A 36 1.65 -12.72 -0.48
N LEU A 37 2.61 -12.11 -1.16
CA LEU A 37 2.78 -12.13 -2.62
C LEU A 37 3.61 -13.32 -3.12
N ARG A 38 4.22 -14.10 -2.20
CA ARG A 38 5.22 -15.15 -2.51
C ARG A 38 6.35 -14.65 -3.40
N GLN A 39 6.84 -13.46 -3.09
CA GLN A 39 7.98 -12.84 -3.75
C GLN A 39 9.23 -12.99 -2.88
N ASP A 40 10.40 -12.85 -3.50
CA ASP A 40 11.68 -12.92 -2.82
C ASP A 40 11.92 -11.67 -1.95
N GLU A 41 12.22 -11.86 -0.67
CA GLU A 41 12.40 -10.76 0.29
C GLU A 41 13.62 -9.90 -0.05
N ASP A 42 14.72 -10.52 -0.48
CA ASP A 42 15.97 -9.83 -0.79
C ASP A 42 15.81 -8.95 -2.04
N SER A 43 15.14 -9.46 -3.08
CA SER A 43 14.81 -8.71 -4.30
C SER A 43 13.92 -7.49 -4.01
N MET A 44 12.92 -7.64 -3.14
CA MET A 44 12.07 -6.52 -2.72
C MET A 44 12.82 -5.50 -1.83
N LEU A 45 13.78 -5.94 -1.03
CA LEU A 45 14.61 -5.05 -0.21
C LEU A 45 15.62 -4.26 -1.05
N GLU A 46 16.19 -4.87 -2.09
CA GLU A 46 17.05 -4.19 -3.07
C GLU A 46 16.26 -3.10 -3.81
N ASP A 47 15.05 -3.42 -4.27
CA ASP A 47 14.20 -2.44 -4.95
C ASP A 47 13.79 -1.28 -4.04
N LEU A 48 13.54 -1.55 -2.75
CA LEU A 48 13.24 -0.53 -1.74
C LEU A 48 14.37 0.50 -1.57
N GLU A 49 15.63 0.20 -1.95
CA GLU A 49 16.73 1.16 -1.90
C GLU A 49 16.49 2.39 -2.80
N LYS A 50 15.61 2.28 -3.80
CA LYS A 50 15.14 3.42 -4.61
C LYS A 50 14.35 4.45 -3.79
N GLY A 51 13.80 4.06 -2.64
CA GLY A 51 13.25 4.95 -1.62
C GLY A 51 11.72 5.01 -1.51
N ASP A 52 10.97 4.33 -2.39
CA ASP A 52 9.50 4.31 -2.34
C ASP A 52 8.97 2.88 -2.12
N VAL A 53 8.46 2.63 -0.91
CA VAL A 53 7.89 1.33 -0.53
C VAL A 53 6.57 1.03 -1.25
N ALA A 54 5.80 2.05 -1.63
CA ALA A 54 4.52 1.85 -2.31
C ALA A 54 4.73 1.42 -3.75
N GLU A 55 5.71 2.01 -4.44
CA GLU A 55 6.12 1.63 -5.79
C GLU A 55 6.65 0.19 -5.80
N THR A 56 7.59 -0.15 -4.91
CA THR A 56 8.12 -1.52 -4.79
C THR A 56 6.99 -2.54 -4.55
N ILE A 57 6.06 -2.29 -3.63
CA ILE A 57 4.96 -3.25 -3.40
C ILE A 57 4.07 -3.38 -4.64
N SER A 58 3.81 -2.28 -5.37
CA SER A 58 3.00 -2.29 -6.59
C SER A 58 3.63 -3.17 -7.68
N ASP A 59 4.91 -2.97 -7.97
CA ASP A 59 5.62 -3.69 -9.03
C ASP A 59 5.67 -5.21 -8.75
N PHE A 60 5.94 -5.58 -7.50
CA PHE A 60 5.97 -6.98 -7.07
C PHE A 60 4.56 -7.60 -6.93
N PHE A 61 3.53 -6.76 -6.76
CA PHE A 61 2.14 -7.21 -6.75
C PHE A 61 1.65 -7.57 -8.15
N GLU A 62 1.99 -6.79 -9.18
CA GLU A 62 1.64 -7.09 -10.56
C GLU A 62 2.27 -8.40 -11.08
N THR A 63 3.45 -8.74 -10.57
CA THR A 63 4.17 -9.96 -10.95
C THR A 63 3.85 -11.16 -10.05
N SER A 64 3.05 -10.97 -8.99
CA SER A 64 2.73 -12.04 -8.04
C SER A 64 1.86 -13.12 -8.70
N ILE A 65 2.26 -14.38 -8.52
CA ILE A 65 1.46 -15.54 -8.94
C ILE A 65 0.43 -15.89 -7.86
N ALA A 66 0.72 -15.57 -6.59
CA ALA A 66 -0.08 -15.97 -5.44
C ALA A 66 -1.36 -15.14 -5.29
N VAL A 67 -1.27 -13.83 -5.54
CA VAL A 67 -2.39 -12.90 -5.43
C VAL A 67 -2.40 -12.01 -6.66
N GLN A 68 -3.48 -12.05 -7.43
CA GLN A 68 -3.63 -11.25 -8.64
C GLN A 68 -4.30 -9.90 -8.34
N PRO A 69 -3.85 -8.80 -8.96
CA PRO A 69 -4.54 -7.53 -8.88
C PRO A 69 -6.00 -7.62 -9.34
N SER A 70 -6.88 -6.87 -8.68
CA SER A 70 -8.27 -6.76 -9.14
C SER A 70 -8.30 -5.96 -10.44
N GLY A 71 -8.91 -6.50 -11.49
CA GLY A 71 -9.03 -5.82 -12.79
C GLY A 71 -9.89 -4.54 -12.77
N LYS A 72 -10.62 -4.31 -11.67
CA LYS A 72 -11.37 -3.06 -11.42
C LYS A 72 -11.24 -2.66 -9.95
N SER A 73 -11.22 -1.35 -9.70
CA SER A 73 -11.28 -0.83 -8.34
C SER A 73 -12.72 -0.86 -7.83
N HIS A 74 -12.94 -1.60 -6.75
CA HIS A 74 -14.22 -1.68 -6.04
C HIS A 74 -14.16 -1.05 -4.65
N LEU A 75 -12.95 -0.68 -4.19
CA LEU A 75 -12.72 -0.13 -2.86
C LEU A 75 -13.31 1.28 -2.76
N THR A 76 -14.10 1.50 -1.72
CA THR A 76 -14.62 2.82 -1.37
C THR A 76 -13.87 3.40 -0.17
N LEU A 77 -13.85 4.73 0.02
CA LEU A 77 -13.08 5.36 1.10
C LEU A 77 -13.55 4.97 2.51
N GLN A 78 -14.78 4.47 2.62
CA GLN A 78 -15.41 4.08 3.86
C GLN A 78 -14.95 2.71 4.38
N GLU A 79 -14.37 1.89 3.51
CA GLU A 79 -13.83 0.55 3.80
C GLU A 79 -12.38 0.63 4.31
#